data_AF-A0AB39VCB1-F1
#
_entry.id   AF-A0AB39VCB1-F1
#
_cell.length_a   1.000
_cell.length_b   1.000
_cell.length_c   1.000
_cell.angle_alpha   90.00
_cell.angle_beta   90.00
_cell.angle_gamma   90.00
#
_symmetry.space_group_name_H-M   'P 1'
#
loop_
_entity.id
_entity.type
_entity.pdbx_description
1 polymer ?
#
loop_
_entity_poly.entity_id
_entity_poly.type
_entity_poly.pdbx_seq_one_letter_code
_entity_poly.pdbx_strand_id
1 'polypeptide(L)'
;MDFKDLQMDLYERKFNITEYFMWMFQVLRVFILENKLWVMFLVLANILTGIMPLNFVKKYIFISVALVFYGRIFMFISYAKVLHRIESTESKYKFKSLILKYLKLLLVMIFIVPFVVILREQLKFAIKILIKNQISNTQIIGLIFLILTLVFIPYFTQIYAGRDMNIWESFKYNLILARKTRLRIGIPIIILTLLSGSLSMLTYYYNNFEQLYIRNIVIIFSESISSIFEIIFVIMYVIVFLNVEYDYLKLHGKNAEKMIENEI
;
A
#
# COMPACT_ATOMS: atom_id res chain seq x y z
N MET A 1 18.82 -3.56 14.82
CA MET A 1 17.67 -4.04 15.60
C MET A 1 17.20 -5.31 14.91
N ASP A 2 17.13 -6.40 15.65
CA ASP A 2 16.56 -7.66 15.16
C ASP A 2 15.05 -7.64 15.44
N PHE A 3 14.23 -8.15 14.52
CA PHE A 3 12.77 -8.20 14.64
C PHE A 3 12.28 -9.55 15.17
N LYS A 4 13.16 -10.38 15.74
CA LYS A 4 12.79 -11.66 16.35
C LYS A 4 11.64 -11.56 17.37
N ASP A 5 11.66 -10.55 18.23
CA ASP A 5 10.57 -10.31 19.20
C ASP A 5 9.24 -10.03 18.49
N LEU A 6 9.26 -9.23 17.41
CA LEU A 6 8.09 -8.97 16.57
C LEU A 6 7.58 -10.26 15.90
N GLN A 7 8.47 -11.08 15.36
CA GLN A 7 8.08 -12.35 14.74
C GLN A 7 7.38 -13.27 15.73
N MET A 8 7.96 -13.42 16.93
CA MET A 8 7.42 -14.25 18.01
C MET A 8 6.04 -13.73 18.45
N ASP A 9 5.94 -12.43 18.72
CA ASP A 9 4.70 -11.77 19.10
C ASP A 9 3.60 -11.96 18.03
N LEU A 10 3.93 -11.78 16.74
CA LEU A 10 3.01 -11.96 15.62
C LEU A 10 2.50 -13.40 15.48
N TYR A 11 3.30 -14.39 15.89
CA TYR A 11 2.97 -15.82 15.80
C TYR A 11 2.15 -16.30 17.00
N GLU A 12 2.44 -15.78 18.18
CA GLU A 12 1.79 -16.20 19.41
C GLU A 12 0.37 -15.68 19.52
N ARG A 13 0.15 -14.39 19.20
CA ARG A 13 -1.11 -13.70 19.48
C ARG A 13 -1.52 -12.71 18.39
N LYS A 14 -2.81 -12.34 18.42
CA LYS A 14 -3.35 -11.27 17.58
C LYS A 14 -3.10 -9.92 18.22
N PHE A 15 -2.51 -9.01 17.47
CA PHE A 15 -2.19 -7.68 17.98
C PHE A 15 -3.45 -6.85 18.22
N ASN A 16 -3.41 -6.07 19.29
CA ASN A 16 -4.30 -4.93 19.46
C ASN A 16 -3.78 -3.71 18.66
N ILE A 17 -4.60 -2.66 18.56
CA ILE A 17 -4.28 -1.48 17.75
C ILE A 17 -2.98 -0.81 18.24
N THR A 18 -2.77 -0.71 19.55
CA THR A 18 -1.57 -0.08 20.12
C THR A 18 -0.30 -0.85 19.75
N GLU A 19 -0.33 -2.19 19.81
CA GLU A 19 0.78 -3.05 19.41
C GLU A 19 1.12 -2.88 17.93
N TYR A 20 0.11 -2.80 17.05
CA TYR A 20 0.32 -2.53 15.62
C TYR A 20 1.06 -1.21 15.38
N PHE A 21 0.62 -0.12 16.03
CA PHE A 21 1.26 1.19 15.84
C PHE A 21 2.66 1.24 16.47
N MET A 22 2.86 0.64 17.65
CA MET A 22 4.16 0.56 18.30
C MET A 22 5.20 -0.12 17.41
N TRP A 23 4.89 -1.32 16.92
CA TRP A 23 5.79 -2.06 16.04
C TRP A 23 5.97 -1.37 14.69
N MET A 24 4.91 -0.76 14.14
CA MET A 24 5.02 0.04 12.91
C MET A 24 6.06 1.16 13.05
N PHE A 25 6.06 1.93 14.14
CA PHE A 25 7.03 3.01 14.33
C PHE A 25 8.46 2.50 14.53
N GLN A 26 8.64 1.35 15.18
CA GLN A 26 9.96 0.73 15.33
C GLN A 26 10.51 0.28 13.97
N VAL A 27 9.68 -0.40 13.16
CA VAL A 27 10.04 -0.80 11.80
C VAL A 27 10.30 0.41 10.91
N LEU A 28 9.50 1.48 11.03
CA LEU A 28 9.67 2.73 10.27
C LEU A 28 11.05 3.34 10.50
N ARG A 29 11.48 3.43 11.77
CA ARG A 29 12.79 3.98 12.14
C ARG A 29 13.91 3.21 11.45
N VAL A 30 13.89 1.88 11.53
CA VAL A 30 14.90 1.03 10.90
C VAL A 30 14.86 1.16 9.38
N PHE A 31 13.66 1.13 8.79
CA PHE A 31 13.48 1.23 7.36
C PHE A 31 14.03 2.55 6.79
N ILE A 32 13.73 3.70 7.40
CA ILE A 32 14.24 5.00 6.95
C ILE A 32 15.76 5.05 7.04
N LEU A 33 16.36 4.54 8.13
CA LEU A 33 17.81 4.53 8.31
C LEU A 33 18.52 3.67 7.25
N GLU A 34 18.01 2.48 6.98
CA GLU A 34 18.57 1.56 5.99
C GLU A 34 18.29 1.98 4.53
N ASN A 35 17.30 2.84 4.29
CA ASN A 35 16.83 3.23 2.95
C ASN A 35 16.89 4.73 2.68
N LYS A 36 17.76 5.47 3.39
CA LYS A 36 17.79 6.95 3.40
C LYS A 36 17.70 7.57 2.00
N LEU A 37 18.48 7.06 1.04
CA LEU A 37 18.49 7.58 -0.34
C LEU A 37 17.16 7.36 -1.07
N TRP A 38 16.59 6.14 -0.99
CA TRP A 38 15.33 5.80 -1.64
C TRP A 38 14.17 6.62 -1.06
N VAL A 39 14.16 6.80 0.27
CA VAL A 39 13.16 7.62 0.97
C VAL A 39 13.31 9.09 0.58
N MET A 40 14.54 9.61 0.51
CA MET A 40 14.79 10.98 0.07
C MET A 40 14.30 11.22 -1.37
N PHE A 41 14.56 10.28 -2.29
CA PHE A 41 14.04 10.37 -3.66
C PHE A 41 12.52 10.28 -3.72
N LEU A 42 11.86 9.49 -2.85
CA LEU A 42 10.40 9.47 -2.75
C LEU A 42 9.85 10.83 -2.34
N VAL A 43 10.39 11.40 -1.26
CA VAL A 43 9.99 12.71 -0.75
C VAL A 43 10.16 13.78 -1.83
N LEU A 44 11.31 13.80 -2.51
CA LEU A 44 11.59 14.75 -3.59
C LEU A 44 10.66 14.55 -4.79
N ALA A 45 10.38 13.30 -5.19
CA ALA A 45 9.48 13.00 -6.29
C ALA A 45 8.05 13.46 -6.01
N ASN A 46 7.56 13.24 -4.79
CA ASN A 46 6.23 13.67 -4.36
C ASN A 46 6.12 15.19 -4.26
N ILE A 47 7.11 15.86 -3.64
CA ILE A 47 7.18 17.34 -3.62
C ILE A 47 7.13 17.89 -5.04
N LEU A 48 8.00 17.37 -5.92
CA LEU A 48 8.10 17.87 -7.28
C LEU A 48 6.78 17.67 -8.04
N THR A 49 6.15 16.51 -7.86
CA THR A 49 4.82 16.23 -8.43
C THR A 49 3.75 17.19 -7.90
N GLY A 50 3.77 17.49 -6.60
CA GLY A 50 2.80 18.39 -5.97
C GLY A 50 2.93 19.85 -6.39
N ILE A 51 4.15 20.37 -6.58
CA ILE A 51 4.36 21.78 -6.97
C ILE A 51 4.26 22.02 -8.48
N MET A 52 4.31 20.96 -9.30
CA MET A 52 4.27 21.09 -10.76
C MET A 52 2.95 21.71 -11.22
N PRO A 53 2.96 22.84 -11.95
CA PRO A 53 1.73 23.41 -12.49
C PRO A 53 1.16 22.51 -13.59
N LEU A 54 -0.17 22.54 -13.76
CA LEU A 54 -0.88 21.70 -14.73
C LEU A 54 -0.32 21.79 -16.16
N ASN A 55 0.12 22.99 -16.55
CA ASN A 55 0.72 23.24 -17.87
C ASN A 55 2.08 22.57 -18.03
N PHE A 56 2.86 22.46 -16.94
CA PHE A 56 4.11 21.71 -16.93
C PHE A 56 3.84 20.21 -17.04
N VAL A 57 2.86 19.68 -16.30
CA VAL A 57 2.45 18.26 -16.40
C VAL A 57 2.03 17.90 -17.82
N LYS A 58 1.25 18.78 -18.48
CA LYS A 58 0.84 18.58 -19.88
C LYS A 58 2.03 18.64 -20.85
N LYS A 59 2.93 19.60 -20.67
CA LYS A 59 4.10 19.81 -21.54
C LYS A 59 5.17 18.74 -21.36
N TYR A 60 5.37 18.26 -20.14
CA TYR A 60 6.40 17.29 -19.74
C TYR A 60 5.77 16.02 -19.19
N ILE A 61 4.75 15.52 -19.90
CA ILE A 61 3.96 14.35 -19.47
C ILE A 61 4.84 13.14 -19.15
N PHE A 62 5.93 12.94 -19.89
CA PHE A 62 6.88 11.86 -19.65
C PHE A 62 7.55 11.96 -18.27
N ILE A 63 7.98 13.15 -17.84
CA ILE A 63 8.63 13.36 -16.54
C ILE A 63 7.63 13.13 -15.42
N SER A 64 6.42 13.70 -15.54
CA SER A 64 5.36 13.53 -14.54
C SER A 64 4.96 12.05 -14.39
N VAL A 65 4.85 11.33 -15.51
CA VAL A 65 4.59 9.88 -15.50
C VAL A 65 5.75 9.14 -14.81
N ALA A 66 7.00 9.44 -15.14
CA ALA A 66 8.16 8.79 -14.54
C ALA A 66 8.21 8.95 -13.00
N LEU A 67 7.89 10.13 -12.48
CA LEU A 67 7.84 10.40 -11.04
C LEU A 67 6.76 9.57 -10.33
N VAL A 68 5.56 9.52 -10.91
CA VAL A 68 4.46 8.70 -10.37
C VAL A 68 4.83 7.22 -10.40
N PHE A 69 5.43 6.75 -11.50
CA PHE A 69 5.88 5.36 -11.61
C PHE A 69 6.99 5.03 -10.60
N TYR A 70 7.90 5.96 -10.35
CA TYR A 70 8.92 5.80 -9.31
C TYR A 70 8.28 5.56 -7.93
N GLY A 71 7.30 6.38 -7.53
CA GLY A 71 6.59 6.20 -6.25
C GLY A 71 5.91 4.82 -6.16
N ARG A 72 5.25 4.37 -7.24
CA ARG A 72 4.60 3.05 -7.27
C ARG A 72 5.59 1.88 -7.18
N ILE A 73 6.72 1.98 -7.89
CA ILE A 73 7.80 0.99 -7.84
C ILE A 73 8.42 0.96 -6.45
N PHE A 74 8.73 2.13 -5.88
CA PHE A 74 9.26 2.26 -4.53
C PHE A 74 8.36 1.55 -3.52
N MET A 75 7.04 1.78 -3.59
CA MET A 75 6.07 1.15 -2.69
C MET A 75 6.05 -0.36 -2.84
N PHE A 76 5.98 -0.87 -4.07
CA PHE A 76 6.00 -2.31 -4.34
C PHE A 76 7.26 -2.98 -3.81
N ILE A 77 8.42 -2.34 -4.00
CA ILE A 77 9.71 -2.83 -3.47
C ILE A 77 9.71 -2.83 -1.95
N SER A 78 9.18 -1.77 -1.35
CA SER A 78 9.14 -1.59 0.10
C SER A 78 8.35 -2.70 0.79
N TYR A 79 7.26 -3.20 0.19
CA TYR A 79 6.53 -4.36 0.73
C TYR A 79 7.42 -5.58 0.93
N ALA A 80 8.17 -5.97 -0.11
CA ALA A 80 9.07 -7.11 -0.02
C ALA A 80 10.23 -6.84 0.95
N LYS A 81 10.81 -5.63 0.89
CA LYS A 81 11.96 -5.28 1.74
C LYS A 81 11.58 -5.27 3.23
N VAL A 82 10.45 -4.68 3.59
CA VAL A 82 9.95 -4.69 4.97
C VAL A 82 9.64 -6.12 5.43
N LEU A 83 8.96 -6.92 4.60
CA LEU A 83 8.63 -8.31 4.93
C LEU A 83 9.88 -9.15 5.21
N HIS A 84 10.85 -9.16 4.28
CA HIS A 84 12.07 -9.93 4.46
C HIS A 84 12.94 -9.41 5.60
N ARG A 85 12.88 -8.09 5.89
CA ARG A 85 13.57 -7.51 7.03
C ARG A 85 12.95 -7.92 8.36
N ILE A 86 11.61 -7.99 8.44
CA ILE A 86 10.92 -8.47 9.64
C ILE A 86 11.20 -9.94 9.86
N GLU A 87 11.23 -10.76 8.80
CA GLU A 87 11.46 -12.22 8.88
C GLU A 87 12.94 -12.63 8.94
N SER A 88 13.88 -11.67 8.85
CA SER A 88 15.32 -11.95 8.74
C SER A 88 15.67 -12.89 7.56
N THR A 89 14.97 -12.73 6.44
CA THR A 89 15.13 -13.53 5.20
C THR A 89 15.64 -12.68 4.02
N GLU A 90 16.45 -11.66 4.28
CA GLU A 90 16.94 -10.72 3.27
C GLU A 90 17.79 -11.40 2.18
N SER A 91 18.38 -12.58 2.45
CA SER A 91 19.10 -13.39 1.47
C SER A 91 18.20 -13.93 0.34
N LYS A 92 16.90 -14.14 0.62
CA LYS A 92 15.90 -14.62 -0.34
C LYS A 92 15.42 -13.49 -1.26
N TYR A 93 15.62 -12.23 -0.85
CA TYR A 93 15.24 -11.05 -1.62
C TYR A 93 16.17 -10.84 -2.83
N LYS A 94 15.58 -10.82 -4.04
CA LYS A 94 16.31 -10.52 -5.29
C LYS A 94 15.65 -9.37 -6.03
N PHE A 95 16.30 -8.19 -6.01
CA PHE A 95 15.79 -6.97 -6.65
C PHE A 95 15.35 -7.18 -8.11
N LYS A 96 16.18 -7.86 -8.92
CA LYS A 96 15.86 -8.16 -10.34
C LYS A 96 14.57 -8.97 -10.48
N SER A 97 14.35 -9.97 -9.62
CA SER A 97 13.13 -10.78 -9.62
C SER A 97 11.91 -9.93 -9.28
N LEU A 98 12.05 -9.02 -8.32
CA LEU A 98 10.97 -8.15 -7.88
C LEU A 98 10.54 -7.14 -8.95
N ILE A 99 11.50 -6.55 -9.66
CA ILE A 99 11.21 -5.68 -10.81
C ILE A 99 10.44 -6.44 -11.90
N LEU A 100 10.84 -7.69 -12.20
CA LEU A 100 10.10 -8.53 -13.14
C LEU A 100 8.68 -8.84 -12.66
N LYS A 101 8.49 -9.11 -11.37
CA LYS A 101 7.14 -9.29 -10.79
C LYS A 101 6.29 -8.03 -10.94
N TYR A 102 6.86 -6.85 -10.67
CA TYR A 102 6.16 -5.58 -10.83
C TYR A 102 5.75 -5.32 -12.28
N LEU A 103 6.65 -5.57 -13.24
CA LEU A 103 6.36 -5.44 -14.67
C LEU A 103 5.23 -6.39 -15.13
N LYS A 104 5.24 -7.64 -14.67
CA LYS A 104 4.13 -8.59 -14.94
C LYS A 104 2.81 -8.10 -14.37
N LEU A 105 2.82 -7.53 -13.16
CA LEU A 105 1.62 -6.96 -12.55
C LEU A 105 1.11 -5.75 -13.34
N LEU A 106 1.99 -4.85 -13.77
CA LEU A 106 1.63 -3.72 -14.62
C LEU A 106 0.98 -4.18 -15.94
N LEU A 107 1.54 -5.20 -16.59
CA LEU A 107 0.98 -5.75 -17.82
C LEU A 107 -0.46 -6.23 -17.59
N VAL A 108 -0.70 -6.99 -16.52
CA VAL A 108 -2.04 -7.45 -16.14
C VAL A 108 -2.99 -6.27 -15.89
N MET A 109 -2.52 -5.23 -15.19
CA MET A 109 -3.33 -4.03 -14.91
C MET A 109 -3.72 -3.27 -16.17
N ILE A 110 -2.84 -3.20 -17.17
CA ILE A 110 -3.13 -2.55 -18.47
C ILE A 110 -4.33 -3.21 -19.17
N PHE A 111 -4.50 -4.53 -19.04
CA PHE A 111 -5.65 -5.25 -19.61
C PHE A 111 -6.91 -5.17 -18.75
N ILE A 112 -6.76 -5.13 -17.42
CA ILE A 112 -7.90 -5.08 -16.48
C ILE A 112 -8.53 -3.68 -16.41
N VAL A 113 -7.73 -2.61 -16.39
CA VAL A 113 -8.22 -1.23 -16.19
C VAL A 113 -9.27 -0.82 -17.24
N PRO A 114 -9.07 -1.02 -18.55
CA PRO A 114 -10.09 -0.71 -19.56
C PRO A 114 -11.39 -1.46 -19.32
N PHE A 115 -11.30 -2.74 -18.94
CA PHE A 115 -12.46 -3.57 -18.64
C PHE A 115 -13.23 -3.06 -17.41
N VAL A 116 -12.53 -2.67 -16.35
CA VAL A 116 -13.15 -2.06 -15.15
C VAL A 116 -13.78 -0.71 -15.47
N VAL A 117 -13.17 0.11 -16.33
CA VAL A 117 -13.75 1.39 -16.77
C VAL A 117 -15.05 1.15 -17.55
N ILE A 118 -15.06 0.20 -18.47
CA ILE A 118 -16.27 -0.18 -19.23
C ILE A 118 -17.37 -0.67 -18.28
N LEU A 119 -17.04 -1.59 -17.35
CA LEU A 119 -17.99 -2.08 -16.35
C LEU A 119 -18.54 -0.96 -15.47
N ARG A 120 -17.71 0.00 -15.05
CA ARG A 120 -18.13 1.16 -14.28
C ARG A 120 -19.15 2.01 -15.04
N GLU A 121 -18.90 2.28 -16.32
CA GLU A 121 -19.84 3.07 -17.13
C GLU A 121 -21.15 2.31 -17.40
N GLN A 122 -21.09 0.99 -17.62
CA GLN A 122 -22.30 0.15 -17.71
C GLN A 122 -23.09 0.10 -16.39
N LEU A 123 -22.41 0.00 -15.25
CA LEU A 123 -23.06 -0.01 -13.94
C LEU A 123 -23.70 1.34 -13.62
N LYS A 124 -23.03 2.46 -13.92
CA LYS A 124 -23.61 3.81 -13.82
C LYS A 124 -24.87 3.93 -14.68
N PHE A 125 -24.84 3.40 -15.91
CA PHE A 125 -25.98 3.41 -16.81
C PHE A 125 -27.15 2.57 -16.26
N ALA A 126 -26.89 1.36 -15.79
CA ALA A 126 -27.90 0.47 -15.19
C ALA A 126 -28.54 1.07 -13.91
N ILE A 127 -27.74 1.68 -13.03
CA ILE A 127 -28.22 2.34 -11.81
C ILE A 127 -28.99 3.63 -12.13
N LYS A 128 -28.57 4.38 -13.16
CA LYS A 128 -29.28 5.57 -13.66
C LYS A 128 -30.66 5.23 -14.22
N ILE A 129 -30.82 4.04 -14.82
CA ILE A 129 -32.12 3.50 -15.24
C ILE A 129 -32.96 3.09 -14.02
N LEU A 130 -32.33 2.52 -12.99
CA LEU A 130 -33.01 2.01 -11.80
C LEU A 130 -33.51 3.11 -10.84
N ILE A 131 -32.82 4.25 -10.76
CA ILE A 131 -33.13 5.33 -9.80
C ILE A 131 -33.26 6.65 -10.56
N LYS A 132 -34.48 6.93 -11.01
CA LYS A 132 -34.88 8.21 -11.59
C LYS A 132 -34.99 9.29 -10.49
N ASN A 133 -33.89 9.62 -9.78
CA ASN A 133 -33.66 10.92 -9.12
C ASN A 133 -32.34 11.02 -8.32
N GLN A 134 -31.64 12.14 -8.56
CA GLN A 134 -30.73 12.91 -7.71
C GLN A 134 -30.00 12.25 -6.53
N ILE A 135 -28.85 11.62 -6.80
CA ILE A 135 -27.66 11.68 -5.92
C ILE A 135 -26.42 11.80 -6.83
N SER A 136 -25.38 12.52 -6.40
CA SER A 136 -24.10 12.59 -7.13
C SER A 136 -23.41 11.21 -7.14
N ASN A 137 -23.78 10.43 -8.16
CA ASN A 137 -23.56 8.98 -8.32
C ASN A 137 -22.09 8.54 -8.34
N THR A 138 -21.14 9.45 -8.55
CA THR A 138 -19.72 9.11 -8.71
C THR A 138 -19.01 8.79 -7.40
N GLN A 139 -19.45 9.36 -6.27
CA GLN A 139 -18.78 9.18 -4.98
C GLN A 139 -19.16 7.84 -4.30
N ILE A 140 -20.43 7.44 -4.40
CA ILE A 140 -20.92 6.18 -3.81
C ILE A 140 -20.30 4.96 -4.50
N ILE A 141 -20.20 4.98 -5.84
CA ILE A 141 -19.55 3.90 -6.62
C ILE A 141 -18.06 3.79 -6.27
N GLY A 142 -17.36 4.92 -6.10
CA GLY A 142 -15.97 4.94 -5.66
C GLY A 142 -15.79 4.34 -4.26
N LEU A 143 -16.71 4.65 -3.33
CA LEU A 143 -16.70 4.13 -1.97
C LEU A 143 -16.94 2.61 -1.93
N ILE A 144 -17.92 2.11 -2.68
CA ILE A 144 -18.22 0.67 -2.79
C ILE A 144 -17.02 -0.08 -3.38
N PHE A 145 -16.40 0.47 -4.43
CA PHE A 145 -15.23 -0.14 -5.04
C PHE A 145 -14.03 -0.16 -4.08
N LEU A 146 -13.79 0.92 -3.33
CA LEU A 146 -12.77 0.99 -2.29
C LEU A 146 -12.99 -0.10 -1.23
N ILE A 147 -14.21 -0.23 -0.71
CA ILE A 147 -14.59 -1.25 0.27
C ILE A 147 -14.39 -2.65 -0.30
N LEU A 148 -14.82 -2.91 -1.54
CA LEU A 148 -14.60 -4.19 -2.21
C LEU A 148 -13.12 -4.51 -2.34
N THR A 149 -12.28 -3.54 -2.70
CA THR A 149 -10.84 -3.78 -2.87
C THR A 149 -10.16 -4.07 -1.53
N LEU A 150 -10.54 -3.34 -0.49
CA LEU A 150 -10.07 -3.56 0.90
C LEU A 150 -10.51 -4.92 1.47
N VAL A 151 -11.66 -5.45 1.04
CA VAL A 151 -12.19 -6.72 1.53
C VAL A 151 -11.68 -7.92 0.71
N PHE A 152 -11.60 -7.80 -0.61
CA PHE A 152 -11.28 -8.92 -1.49
C PHE A 152 -9.79 -9.08 -1.77
N ILE A 153 -8.99 -8.02 -1.70
CA ILE A 153 -7.57 -8.03 -2.08
C ILE A 153 -6.65 -7.39 -0.98
N PRO A 154 -6.91 -7.56 0.34
CA PRO A 154 -6.15 -6.86 1.39
C PRO A 154 -4.67 -7.24 1.48
N TYR A 155 -4.31 -8.45 1.05
CA TYR A 155 -3.00 -9.05 1.29
C TYR A 155 -2.22 -9.37 0.01
N PHE A 156 -2.85 -9.21 -1.16
CA PHE A 156 -2.28 -9.64 -2.42
C PHE A 156 -0.92 -9.01 -2.72
N THR A 157 -0.76 -7.71 -2.47
CA THR A 157 0.49 -7.00 -2.78
C THR A 157 1.64 -7.53 -1.94
N GLN A 158 1.39 -7.79 -0.65
CA GLN A 158 2.35 -8.31 0.32
C GLN A 158 2.76 -9.74 -0.06
N ILE A 159 1.78 -10.59 -0.41
CA ILE A 159 2.03 -11.96 -0.85
C ILE A 159 2.83 -11.95 -2.15
N TYR A 160 2.36 -11.22 -3.16
CA TYR A 160 2.98 -11.24 -4.49
C TYR A 160 4.38 -10.63 -4.47
N ALA A 161 4.60 -9.56 -3.71
CA ALA A 161 5.91 -8.95 -3.56
C ALA A 161 6.86 -9.80 -2.70
N GLY A 162 6.42 -10.27 -1.53
CA GLY A 162 7.28 -10.90 -0.53
C GLY A 162 7.39 -12.43 -0.57
N ARG A 163 6.45 -13.14 -1.20
CA ARG A 163 6.47 -14.62 -1.30
C ARG A 163 6.88 -15.06 -2.70
N ASP A 164 7.54 -16.20 -2.82
CA ASP A 164 7.87 -16.78 -4.13
C ASP A 164 6.66 -17.48 -4.75
N MET A 165 5.69 -16.68 -5.20
CA MET A 165 4.44 -17.11 -5.80
C MET A 165 4.18 -16.33 -7.09
N ASN A 166 3.49 -16.95 -8.05
CA ASN A 166 3.00 -16.25 -9.24
C ASN A 166 1.69 -15.47 -8.95
N ILE A 167 1.25 -14.63 -9.88
CA ILE A 167 0.05 -13.77 -9.71
C ILE A 167 -1.18 -14.58 -9.31
N TRP A 168 -1.39 -15.75 -9.93
CA TRP A 168 -2.57 -16.58 -9.69
C TRP A 168 -2.53 -17.26 -8.32
N GLU A 169 -1.38 -17.79 -7.92
CA GLU A 169 -1.15 -18.34 -6.59
C GLU A 169 -1.30 -17.28 -5.51
N SER A 170 -0.72 -16.09 -5.71
CA SER A 170 -0.86 -14.98 -4.77
C SER A 170 -2.32 -14.54 -4.63
N PHE A 171 -3.08 -14.52 -5.72
CA PHE A 171 -4.49 -14.20 -5.69
C PHE A 171 -5.30 -15.25 -4.92
N LYS A 172 -5.08 -16.54 -5.21
CA LYS A 172 -5.71 -17.65 -4.47
C LYS A 172 -5.39 -17.59 -2.98
N TYR A 173 -4.12 -17.38 -2.64
CA TYR A 173 -3.68 -17.32 -1.25
C TYR A 173 -4.27 -16.11 -0.52
N ASN A 174 -4.32 -14.95 -1.17
CA ASN A 174 -5.03 -13.77 -0.66
C ASN A 174 -6.49 -14.08 -0.33
N LEU A 175 -7.23 -14.78 -1.21
CA LEU A 175 -8.63 -15.14 -0.95
C LEU A 175 -8.79 -16.09 0.24
N ILE A 176 -7.83 -17.01 0.43
CA ILE A 176 -7.81 -17.92 1.59
C ILE A 176 -7.65 -17.13 2.89
N LEU A 177 -6.69 -16.20 2.93
CA LEU A 177 -6.46 -15.35 4.10
C LEU A 177 -7.65 -14.41 4.36
N ALA A 178 -8.17 -13.76 3.32
CA ALA A 178 -9.27 -12.80 3.41
C ALA A 178 -10.59 -13.41 3.95
N ARG A 179 -10.83 -14.71 3.72
CA ARG A 179 -12.06 -15.40 4.18
C ARG A 179 -12.17 -15.53 5.70
N LYS A 180 -11.04 -15.62 6.42
CA LYS A 180 -11.02 -15.82 7.88
C LYS A 180 -10.80 -14.52 8.66
N THR A 181 -10.37 -13.46 7.99
CA THR A 181 -10.02 -12.21 8.64
C THR A 181 -11.26 -11.41 9.04
N ARG A 182 -11.37 -11.11 10.33
CA ARG A 182 -12.36 -10.15 10.84
C ARG A 182 -11.91 -8.74 10.45
N LEU A 183 -12.86 -7.87 10.10
CA LEU A 183 -12.65 -6.43 9.78
C LEU A 183 -11.74 -5.69 10.79
N ARG A 184 -11.60 -6.21 12.02
CA ARG A 184 -10.72 -5.70 13.09
C ARG A 184 -9.25 -5.51 12.68
N ILE A 185 -8.75 -6.33 11.76
CA ILE A 185 -7.35 -6.27 11.28
C ILE A 185 -7.15 -5.14 10.26
N GLY A 186 -8.23 -4.66 9.62
CA GLY A 186 -8.21 -3.49 8.76
C GLY A 186 -8.34 -2.15 9.50
N ILE A 187 -8.68 -2.15 10.81
CA ILE A 187 -8.89 -0.93 11.59
C ILE A 187 -7.64 -0.02 11.61
N PRO A 188 -6.41 -0.53 11.86
CA PRO A 188 -5.22 0.32 11.81
C PRO A 188 -5.04 1.00 10.44
N ILE A 189 -5.33 0.29 9.35
CA ILE A 189 -5.28 0.82 7.98
C ILE A 189 -6.36 1.89 7.76
N ILE A 190 -7.57 1.69 8.28
CA ILE A 190 -8.66 2.67 8.21
C ILE A 190 -8.28 3.95 8.95
N ILE A 191 -7.74 3.83 10.17
CA ILE A 191 -7.27 4.98 10.97
C ILE A 191 -6.21 5.76 10.20
N LEU A 192 -5.22 5.07 9.63
CA LEU A 192 -4.18 5.71 8.81
C LEU A 192 -4.77 6.39 7.56
N THR A 193 -5.76 5.77 6.91
CA THR A 193 -6.44 6.34 5.73
C THR A 193 -7.17 7.64 6.07
N LEU A 194 -7.83 7.69 7.23
CA LEU A 194 -8.49 8.91 7.70
C LEU A 194 -7.46 10.02 8.01
N LEU A 195 -6.34 9.67 8.65
CA LEU A 195 -5.24 10.61 8.94
C LEU A 195 -4.55 11.12 7.66
N SER A 196 -4.34 10.28 6.65
CA SER A 196 -3.75 10.73 5.38
C SER A 196 -4.73 11.56 4.55
N GLY A 197 -6.03 11.26 4.64
CA GLY A 197 -7.08 12.01 3.95
C GLY A 197 -7.19 13.46 4.42
N SER A 198 -6.97 13.72 5.72
CA SER A 198 -6.99 15.10 6.24
C SER A 198 -5.82 15.95 5.72
N LEU A 199 -4.64 15.34 5.53
CA LEU A 199 -3.50 16.00 4.87
C LEU A 199 -3.82 16.37 3.42
N SER A 200 -4.51 15.49 2.69
CA SER A 200 -4.93 15.77 1.31
C SER A 200 -5.94 16.92 1.22
N MET A 201 -6.84 17.05 2.20
CA MET A 201 -7.76 18.20 2.29
C MET A 201 -7.02 19.52 2.53
N LEU A 202 -5.94 19.50 3.32
CA LEU A 202 -5.08 20.67 3.53
C LEU A 202 -4.53 21.15 2.17
N THR A 203 -3.91 20.26 1.40
CA THR A 203 -3.34 20.58 0.08
C THR A 203 -4.41 21.10 -0.88
N TYR A 204 -5.61 20.50 -0.90
CA TYR A 204 -6.73 20.96 -1.71
C TYR A 204 -7.19 22.39 -1.36
N TYR A 205 -7.33 22.69 -0.06
CA TYR A 205 -7.74 24.02 0.40
C TYR A 205 -6.71 25.09 0.00
N TYR A 206 -5.42 24.79 0.18
CA TYR A 206 -4.35 25.74 -0.09
C TYR A 206 -4.03 25.91 -1.58
N ASN A 207 -4.37 24.94 -2.43
CA ASN A 207 -4.29 25.10 -3.89
C ASN A 207 -5.20 26.21 -4.44
N ASN A 208 -6.22 26.64 -3.68
CA ASN A 208 -7.11 27.74 -4.05
C ASN A 208 -6.60 29.13 -3.64
N PHE A 209 -5.42 29.23 -3.00
CA PHE A 209 -4.82 30.53 -2.69
C PHE A 209 -4.12 31.10 -3.92
N GLU A 210 -4.35 32.39 -4.20
CA GLU A 210 -3.72 33.11 -5.32
C GLU A 210 -2.21 33.34 -5.11
N GLN A 211 -1.74 33.36 -3.85
CA GLN A 211 -0.34 33.60 -3.51
C GLN A 211 0.53 32.35 -3.70
N LEU A 212 1.22 32.29 -4.83
CA LEU A 212 2.08 31.18 -5.26
C LEU A 212 3.11 30.73 -4.20
N TYR A 213 3.70 31.65 -3.44
CA TYR A 213 4.76 31.34 -2.49
C TYR A 213 4.23 30.57 -1.27
N ILE A 214 3.16 31.06 -0.64
CA ILE A 214 2.52 30.39 0.51
C ILE A 214 2.00 29.02 0.10
N ARG A 215 1.37 28.93 -1.08
CA ARG A 215 0.89 27.67 -1.65
C ARG A 215 2.03 26.65 -1.76
N ASN A 216 3.15 27.03 -2.37
CA ASN A 216 4.26 26.09 -2.58
C ASN A 216 4.89 25.62 -1.26
N ILE A 217 5.00 26.48 -0.23
CA ILE A 217 5.48 26.07 1.10
C ILE A 217 4.58 25.01 1.72
N VAL A 218 3.25 25.24 1.69
CA VAL A 218 2.29 24.29 2.25
C VAL A 218 2.33 22.96 1.49
N ILE A 219 2.39 23.01 0.15
CA ILE A 219 2.53 21.80 -0.68
C ILE A 219 3.78 21.02 -0.26
N ILE A 220 4.96 21.66 -0.23
CA ILE A 220 6.22 21.01 0.14
C ILE A 220 6.09 20.30 1.49
N PHE A 221 5.51 20.96 2.49
CA PHE A 221 5.30 20.39 3.81
C PHE A 221 4.33 19.19 3.78
N SER A 222 3.17 19.36 3.13
CA SER A 222 2.14 18.32 3.04
C SER A 222 2.60 17.07 2.28
N GLU A 223 3.33 17.24 1.18
CA GLU A 223 3.86 16.15 0.35
C GLU A 223 5.00 15.41 1.06
N SER A 224 5.84 16.13 1.80
CA SER A 224 6.89 15.52 2.64
C SER A 224 6.29 14.59 3.68
N ILE A 225 5.24 15.04 4.38
CA ILE A 225 4.55 14.23 5.38
C ILE A 225 3.82 13.07 4.71
N SER A 226 3.11 13.31 3.60
CA SER A 226 2.38 12.28 2.87
C SER A 226 3.31 11.15 2.40
N SER A 227 4.53 11.47 1.98
CA SER A 227 5.56 10.48 1.62
C SER A 227 5.95 9.57 2.80
N ILE A 228 5.97 10.10 4.02
CA ILE A 228 6.21 9.30 5.22
C ILE A 228 5.00 8.41 5.52
N PHE A 229 3.78 8.94 5.35
CA PHE A 229 2.55 8.16 5.48
C PHE A 229 2.51 6.98 4.49
N GLU A 230 2.97 7.15 3.25
CA GLU A 230 3.08 6.07 2.28
C GLU A 230 3.94 4.90 2.83
N ILE A 231 5.10 5.19 3.41
CA ILE A 231 5.96 4.18 4.03
C ILE A 231 5.27 3.54 5.24
N ILE A 232 4.60 4.34 6.07
CA ILE A 232 3.82 3.87 7.22
C ILE A 232 2.74 2.88 6.77
N PHE A 233 2.04 3.17 5.66
CA PHE A 233 1.06 2.24 5.11
C PHE A 233 1.69 0.92 4.73
N VAL A 234 2.80 0.91 3.98
CA VAL A 234 3.50 -0.32 3.59
C VAL A 234 3.80 -1.17 4.81
N ILE A 235 4.43 -0.55 5.83
CA ILE A 235 4.83 -1.26 7.05
C ILE A 235 3.61 -1.82 7.78
N MET A 236 2.58 -1.01 7.98
CA MET A 236 1.35 -1.45 8.65
C MET A 236 0.71 -2.62 7.89
N TYR A 237 0.62 -2.53 6.56
CA TYR A 237 0.08 -3.58 5.72
C TYR A 237 0.90 -4.88 5.79
N VAL A 238 2.22 -4.81 5.93
CA VAL A 238 3.08 -5.99 6.11
C VAL A 238 2.88 -6.60 7.49
N ILE A 239 2.90 -5.81 8.57
CA ILE A 239 2.69 -6.32 9.93
C ILE A 239 1.32 -6.99 10.06
N VAL A 240 0.27 -6.34 9.54
CA VAL A 240 -1.09 -6.89 9.45
C VAL A 240 -1.11 -8.20 8.65
N PHE A 241 -0.44 -8.24 7.51
CA PHE A 241 -0.35 -9.43 6.69
C PHE A 241 0.32 -10.59 7.45
N LEU A 242 1.49 -10.35 8.06
CA LEU A 242 2.23 -11.36 8.79
C LEU A 242 1.43 -11.90 9.99
N ASN A 243 0.73 -11.04 10.74
CA ASN A 243 -0.11 -11.51 11.85
C ASN A 243 -1.22 -12.46 11.38
N VAL A 244 -1.81 -12.19 10.21
CA VAL A 244 -2.85 -13.04 9.60
C VAL A 244 -2.26 -14.34 9.05
N GLU A 245 -1.14 -14.24 8.34
CA GLU A 245 -0.50 -15.40 7.73
C GLU A 245 0.01 -16.37 8.79
N TYR A 246 0.62 -15.88 9.87
CA TYR A 246 1.10 -16.71 10.97
C TYR A 246 -0.05 -17.41 11.71
N ASP A 247 -1.16 -16.72 11.99
CA ASP A 247 -2.38 -17.33 12.54
C ASP A 247 -2.91 -18.45 11.62
N TYR A 248 -2.91 -18.22 10.30
CA TYR A 248 -3.31 -19.22 9.32
C TYR A 248 -2.39 -20.44 9.32
N LEU A 249 -1.07 -20.24 9.28
CA LEU A 249 -0.08 -21.32 9.25
C LEU A 249 -0.13 -22.18 10.51
N LYS A 250 -0.25 -21.54 11.68
CA LYS A 250 -0.41 -22.19 12.99
C LYS A 250 -1.64 -23.12 13.04
N LEU A 251 -2.78 -22.66 12.51
CA LEU A 251 -4.02 -23.45 12.50
C LEU A 251 -3.99 -24.66 11.55
N HIS A 252 -3.10 -24.69 10.56
CA HIS A 252 -3.03 -25.76 9.55
C HIS A 252 -1.81 -26.67 9.74
N GLY A 253 -1.20 -26.69 10.94
CA GLY A 253 -0.10 -27.60 11.28
C GLY A 253 1.18 -27.39 10.45
N LYS A 254 1.28 -26.27 9.71
CA LYS A 254 2.56 -25.82 9.16
C LYS A 254 3.28 -25.09 10.28
N ASN A 255 3.91 -25.85 11.17
CA ASN A 255 4.68 -25.30 12.28
C ASN A 255 5.72 -24.32 11.73
N ALA A 256 5.65 -23.05 12.16
CA ALA A 256 6.69 -22.07 11.90
C ALA A 256 8.04 -22.49 12.51
N GLU A 257 8.03 -23.39 13.51
CA GLU A 257 9.25 -24.02 14.04
C GLU A 257 10.07 -24.71 12.94
N LYS A 258 9.46 -25.34 11.94
CA LYS A 258 10.19 -25.89 10.78
C LYS A 258 10.70 -24.84 9.80
N MET A 259 10.26 -23.58 9.88
CA MET A 259 10.82 -22.48 9.09
C MET A 259 11.92 -21.72 9.84
N ILE A 260 11.92 -21.80 11.18
CA ILE A 260 12.92 -21.18 12.07
C ILE A 260 14.10 -22.13 12.35
N GLU A 261 13.88 -23.45 12.40
CA GLU A 261 14.92 -24.45 12.72
C GLU A 261 15.66 -25.05 11.51
N ASN A 262 15.13 -24.98 10.28
CA ASN A 262 15.74 -25.68 9.13
C ASN A 262 16.83 -24.91 8.37
N GLU A 263 17.32 -23.79 8.89
CA GLU A 263 18.45 -23.04 8.31
C GLU A 263 19.44 -22.55 9.39
N ILE A 264 19.82 -23.44 10.33
CA ILE A 264 21.15 -23.38 10.98
C ILE A 264 22.15 -24.11 10.08
#